data_AF-A0A931C5J9-F1
#
_entry.id   AF-A0A931C5J9-F1
#
_cell.length_a   1.000
_cell.length_b   1.000
_cell.length_c   1.000
_cell.angle_alpha   90.00
_cell.angle_beta   90.00
_cell.angle_gamma   90.00
#
_symmetry.space_group_name_H-M   'P 1'
#
loop_
_entity.id
_entity.type
_entity.pdbx_description
1 polymer ?
#
loop_
_entity_poly.entity_id
_entity_poly.type
_entity_poly.pdbx_seq_one_letter_code
_entity_poly.pdbx_strand_id
1 'polypeptide(L)'
;MRSFALGSGIVAVLCVPLAVSVAANASPDVLLSLRRPVLASSTASVAWAASGITDAHQDTRWASASGPGTQWIQIDLGAAQEVRRVRLSWAGAYAKAYRIQLSDNGSVWTDLYRTASGDGGTDDVRNLQGTGRYLRILATQRGATGGYSLWDVRAYGPGSAAPVTESSRAAGVEVPAVAADLTAAAKKDIALKLVSSAENSTLDWRGQYGYIEDLDDGRGYTGGIAGFCSGTSDMLAVVTEYTKRKPENGLAGYLPALRAVDGTDSHRGLDPGFPRAWQAAAGDAVFQKVQEDVRDRMYFRPAVRLAEADGLRALGQFAYYDAAVMHGVDGLREIRERAVAGQRTPAQGGDEIGYLSAFLDARRAEMRTEPAHRDTTRVDTAQRTFLRAGNLDLATPLTWRVYGDRYTVSR
;
A
#
# COMPACT_ATOMS: atom_id res chain seq x y z
N MET A 1 38.37 -66.41 76.40
CA MET A 1 37.72 -65.07 76.33
C MET A 1 37.50 -64.72 74.86
N ARG A 2 36.27 -64.32 74.52
CA ARG A 2 35.80 -63.44 73.41
C ARG A 2 36.88 -62.92 72.44
N SER A 3 36.75 -62.86 71.11
CA SER A 3 35.65 -62.32 70.30
C SER A 3 35.88 -62.58 68.80
N PHE A 4 34.79 -62.54 68.03
CA PHE A 4 34.72 -62.43 66.56
C PHE A 4 35.38 -61.15 66.02
N ALA A 5 35.89 -61.20 64.78
CA ALA A 5 35.94 -60.04 63.88
C ALA A 5 35.65 -60.51 62.44
N LEU A 6 34.55 -59.99 61.89
CA LEU A 6 34.02 -60.23 60.55
C LEU A 6 34.91 -59.61 59.47
N GLY A 7 34.91 -60.25 58.29
CA GLY A 7 35.45 -59.69 57.07
C GLY A 7 34.63 -58.52 56.53
N SER A 8 35.27 -57.72 55.69
CA SER A 8 34.59 -56.79 54.79
C SER A 8 35.39 -56.74 53.48
N GLY A 9 34.90 -57.49 52.49
CA GLY A 9 35.31 -57.35 51.11
C GLY A 9 34.71 -56.07 50.53
N ILE A 10 35.56 -55.19 50.05
CA ILE A 10 35.14 -53.99 49.31
C ILE A 10 34.79 -54.45 47.89
N VAL A 11 33.49 -54.54 47.60
CA VAL A 11 32.98 -54.61 46.23
C VAL A 11 33.07 -53.20 45.66
N ALA A 12 34.04 -52.96 44.77
CA ALA A 12 34.10 -51.77 43.95
C ALA A 12 32.98 -51.84 42.90
N VAL A 13 31.84 -51.22 43.18
CA VAL A 13 30.79 -50.97 42.19
C VAL A 13 31.31 -49.89 41.24
N LEU A 14 31.72 -50.29 40.04
CA LEU A 14 31.94 -49.39 38.92
C LEU A 14 30.60 -48.75 38.54
N CYS A 15 30.33 -47.55 39.06
CA CYS A 15 29.31 -46.67 38.50
C CYS A 15 29.85 -46.10 37.19
N VAL A 16 29.58 -46.78 36.08
CA VAL A 16 29.63 -46.15 34.76
C VAL A 16 28.49 -45.13 34.74
N PRO A 17 28.73 -43.83 34.59
CA PRO A 17 27.64 -42.91 34.32
C PRO A 17 27.07 -43.32 32.97
N LEU A 18 25.78 -43.68 32.91
CA LEU A 18 25.06 -43.64 31.65
C LEU A 18 25.16 -42.20 31.15
N ALA A 19 26.02 -41.96 30.17
CA ALA A 19 25.85 -40.84 29.28
C ALA A 19 24.52 -41.07 28.57
N VAL A 20 23.45 -40.51 29.13
CA VAL A 20 22.23 -40.28 28.37
C VAL A 20 22.62 -39.27 27.31
N SER A 21 23.03 -39.77 26.14
CA SER A 21 22.98 -38.97 24.93
C SER A 21 21.52 -38.60 24.76
N VAL A 22 21.16 -37.41 25.22
CA VAL A 22 19.93 -36.75 24.78
C VAL A 22 20.17 -36.49 23.30
N ALA A 23 19.79 -37.45 22.46
CA ALA A 23 19.41 -37.12 21.10
C ALA A 23 18.29 -36.11 21.27
N ALA A 24 18.61 -34.83 21.05
CA ALA A 24 17.58 -33.81 20.96
C ALA A 24 16.62 -34.31 19.88
N ASN A 25 15.43 -34.75 20.30
CA ASN A 25 14.33 -35.01 19.38
C ASN A 25 13.98 -33.66 18.76
N ALA A 26 14.70 -33.28 17.70
CA ALA A 26 14.30 -32.18 16.84
C ALA A 26 12.93 -32.58 16.30
N SER A 27 11.88 -31.94 16.80
CA SER A 27 10.55 -32.02 16.20
C SER A 27 10.71 -31.76 14.70
N PRO A 28 10.11 -32.57 13.80
CA PRO A 28 10.31 -32.39 12.37
C PRO A 28 9.94 -30.96 11.98
N ASP A 29 10.79 -30.32 11.18
CA ASP A 29 10.51 -28.96 10.68
C ASP A 29 9.14 -28.94 10.00
N VAL A 30 8.33 -27.93 10.32
CA VAL A 30 6.96 -27.77 9.79
C VAL A 30 6.96 -26.91 8.53
N LEU A 31 5.95 -27.08 7.68
CA LEU A 31 5.75 -26.23 6.50
C LEU A 31 5.17 -24.87 6.92
N LEU A 32 6.00 -23.83 6.88
CA LEU A 32 5.68 -22.47 7.32
C LEU A 32 4.90 -21.67 6.27
N SER A 33 5.17 -21.93 4.98
CA SER A 33 4.62 -21.16 3.87
C SER A 33 3.23 -21.60 3.41
N LEU A 34 2.69 -22.71 3.93
CA LEU A 34 1.40 -23.23 3.50
C LEU A 34 0.27 -22.22 3.74
N ARG A 35 -0.50 -21.92 2.69
CA ARG A 35 -1.63 -20.98 2.67
C ARG A 35 -1.29 -19.59 3.19
N ARG A 36 -0.01 -19.20 3.08
CA ARG A 36 0.44 -17.86 3.46
C ARG A 36 0.20 -16.85 2.34
N PRO A 37 -0.14 -15.58 2.67
CA PRO A 37 -0.28 -14.54 1.65
C PRO A 37 1.01 -14.36 0.85
N VAL A 38 0.86 -14.15 -0.47
CA VAL A 38 1.97 -13.98 -1.40
C VAL A 38 1.79 -12.72 -2.24
N LEU A 39 2.85 -11.93 -2.36
CA LEU A 39 2.98 -10.80 -3.30
C LEU A 39 4.03 -11.13 -4.36
N ALA A 40 3.91 -10.51 -5.53
CA ALA A 40 4.91 -10.61 -6.58
C ALA A 40 5.19 -9.24 -7.20
N SER A 41 6.38 -9.09 -7.80
CA SER A 41 6.72 -7.90 -8.59
C SER A 41 5.88 -7.77 -9.86
N SER A 42 5.40 -8.89 -10.40
CA SER A 42 4.47 -8.94 -11.52
C SER A 42 3.83 -10.32 -11.64
N THR A 43 2.74 -10.43 -12.41
CA THR A 43 2.10 -11.70 -12.78
C THR A 43 1.79 -11.73 -14.28
N ALA A 44 2.02 -12.86 -14.95
CA ALA A 44 1.75 -13.05 -16.38
C ALA A 44 0.25 -13.00 -16.70
N SER A 45 -0.57 -13.53 -15.79
CA SER A 45 -2.04 -13.48 -15.84
C SER A 45 -2.64 -13.90 -14.48
N VAL A 46 -3.93 -13.65 -14.29
CA VAL A 46 -4.68 -14.07 -13.08
C VAL A 46 -4.69 -15.58 -12.85
N ALA A 47 -4.59 -16.38 -13.93
CA ALA A 47 -4.50 -17.84 -13.82
C ALA A 47 -3.16 -18.32 -13.22
N TRP A 48 -2.14 -17.45 -13.24
CA TRP A 48 -0.80 -17.72 -12.72
C TRP A 48 -0.40 -16.75 -11.60
N ALA A 49 -1.36 -16.46 -10.72
CA ALA A 49 -1.20 -15.53 -9.61
C ALA A 49 -0.19 -16.02 -8.55
N ALA A 50 0.36 -15.06 -7.79
CA ALA A 50 1.38 -15.33 -6.77
C ALA A 50 0.91 -16.32 -5.69
N SER A 51 -0.39 -16.34 -5.36
CA SER A 51 -0.97 -17.27 -4.37
C SER A 51 -0.78 -18.75 -4.72
N GLY A 52 -0.63 -19.07 -6.01
CA GLY A 52 -0.47 -20.44 -6.50
C GLY A 52 0.75 -21.17 -5.96
N ILE A 53 1.74 -20.48 -5.38
CA ILE A 53 2.96 -21.12 -4.87
C ILE A 53 2.85 -21.62 -3.42
N THR A 54 1.73 -21.35 -2.74
CA THR A 54 1.53 -21.70 -1.31
C THR A 54 0.22 -22.43 -1.05
N ASP A 55 -0.59 -22.69 -2.06
CA ASP A 55 -1.97 -23.21 -1.93
C ASP A 55 -2.05 -24.74 -1.79
N ALA A 56 -0.92 -25.44 -1.93
CA ALA A 56 -0.78 -26.90 -1.98
C ALA A 56 -1.48 -27.60 -3.17
N HIS A 57 -1.83 -26.85 -4.21
CA HIS A 57 -2.29 -27.39 -5.48
C HIS A 57 -1.10 -27.57 -6.44
N GLN A 58 -1.08 -28.67 -7.20
CA GLN A 58 0.05 -28.99 -8.08
C GLN A 58 -0.07 -28.37 -9.48
N ASP A 59 -1.27 -27.88 -9.82
CA ASP A 59 -1.61 -27.35 -11.15
C ASP A 59 -1.63 -25.81 -11.17
N THR A 60 -1.46 -25.17 -10.02
CA THR A 60 -1.36 -23.73 -9.86
C THR A 60 0.10 -23.32 -9.75
N ARG A 61 0.43 -22.13 -10.26
CA ARG A 61 1.79 -21.57 -10.19
C ARG A 61 1.76 -20.07 -10.26
N TRP A 62 2.82 -19.45 -9.76
CA TRP A 62 3.13 -18.09 -10.14
C TRP A 62 3.87 -18.07 -11.48
N ALA A 63 3.55 -17.11 -12.33
CA ALA A 63 4.39 -16.73 -13.46
C ALA A 63 4.53 -15.21 -13.49
N SER A 64 5.74 -14.67 -13.67
CA SER A 64 5.99 -13.24 -13.86
C SER A 64 5.55 -12.79 -15.25
N ALA A 65 5.35 -11.48 -15.44
CA ALA A 65 5.27 -10.90 -16.77
C ALA A 65 6.52 -11.23 -17.60
N SER A 66 6.37 -11.24 -18.93
CA SER A 66 7.46 -11.44 -19.87
C SER A 66 8.32 -10.18 -20.03
N GLY A 67 9.64 -10.32 -20.11
CA GLY A 67 10.55 -9.19 -20.37
C GLY A 67 11.89 -9.26 -19.60
N PRO A 68 12.91 -8.47 -19.98
CA PRO A 68 14.17 -8.33 -19.24
C PRO A 68 13.93 -7.75 -17.84
N GLY A 69 14.63 -8.28 -16.82
CA GLY A 69 14.63 -7.68 -15.50
C GLY A 69 14.71 -8.66 -14.33
N THR A 70 14.91 -8.08 -13.15
CA THR A 70 14.79 -8.75 -11.87
C THR A 70 13.31 -8.87 -11.50
N GLN A 71 12.88 -10.02 -11.01
CA GLN A 71 11.52 -10.27 -10.52
C GLN A 71 11.59 -10.87 -9.12
N TRP A 72 10.54 -10.70 -8.33
CA TRP A 72 10.48 -11.27 -6.99
C TRP A 72 9.09 -11.77 -6.63
N ILE A 73 9.07 -12.70 -5.70
CA ILE A 73 7.89 -13.13 -4.94
C ILE A 73 8.19 -13.01 -3.45
N GLN A 74 7.20 -12.62 -2.66
CA GLN A 74 7.29 -12.43 -1.22
C GLN A 74 6.16 -13.17 -0.53
N ILE A 75 6.47 -13.97 0.49
CA ILE A 75 5.51 -14.71 1.32
C ILE A 75 5.50 -14.08 2.72
N ASP A 76 4.32 -13.75 3.25
CA ASP A 76 4.15 -13.34 4.65
C ASP A 76 3.93 -14.59 5.53
N LEU A 77 4.92 -14.96 6.33
CA LEU A 77 4.87 -16.12 7.22
C LEU A 77 3.94 -15.90 8.45
N GLY A 78 3.37 -14.69 8.59
CA GLY A 78 2.42 -14.29 9.63
C GLY A 78 3.08 -13.71 10.88
N ALA A 79 4.28 -14.17 11.22
CA ALA A 79 5.13 -13.65 12.29
C ALA A 79 6.60 -13.92 11.94
N ALA A 80 7.54 -13.38 12.70
CA ALA A 80 8.94 -13.76 12.56
C ALA A 80 9.11 -15.28 12.78
N GLN A 81 9.61 -15.99 11.77
CA GLN A 81 9.86 -17.43 11.81
C GLN A 81 11.33 -17.70 11.51
N GLU A 82 11.91 -18.68 12.20
CA GLU A 82 13.21 -19.25 11.79
C GLU A 82 12.99 -20.12 10.54
N VAL A 83 13.77 -19.88 9.48
CA VAL A 83 13.69 -20.64 8.22
C VAL A 83 14.97 -21.45 8.04
N ARG A 84 14.82 -22.79 8.03
CA ARG A 84 15.92 -23.76 7.93
C ARG A 84 16.07 -24.40 6.57
N ARG A 85 14.97 -24.44 5.81
CA ARG A 85 14.94 -25.05 4.48
C ARG A 85 13.93 -24.34 3.60
N VAL A 86 14.29 -24.09 2.35
CA VAL A 86 13.40 -23.59 1.33
C VAL A 86 13.51 -24.49 0.11
N ARG A 87 12.38 -25.08 -0.29
CA ARG A 87 12.25 -25.84 -1.53
C ARG A 87 11.50 -25.01 -2.57
N LEU A 88 12.13 -24.75 -3.71
CA LEU A 88 11.56 -24.06 -4.85
C LEU A 88 11.26 -25.09 -5.94
N SER A 89 10.08 -25.03 -6.55
CA SER A 89 9.73 -25.84 -7.71
C SER A 89 9.54 -24.93 -8.91
N TRP A 90 10.57 -24.77 -9.73
CA TRP A 90 10.52 -23.96 -10.95
C TRP A 90 9.69 -24.65 -12.04
N ALA A 91 8.93 -23.85 -12.79
CA ALA A 91 8.36 -24.27 -14.06
C ALA A 91 9.40 -24.11 -15.19
N GLY A 92 8.98 -24.30 -16.44
CA GLY A 92 9.88 -24.20 -17.60
C GLY A 92 10.58 -22.83 -17.76
N ALA A 93 9.98 -21.76 -17.22
CA ALA A 93 10.59 -20.44 -17.14
C ALA A 93 11.23 -20.24 -15.76
N TYR A 94 12.56 -20.35 -15.66
CA TYR A 94 13.26 -20.40 -14.36
C TYR A 94 14.39 -19.37 -14.24
N ALA A 95 14.84 -19.16 -13.00
CA ALA A 95 15.96 -18.29 -12.69
C ALA A 95 17.29 -19.04 -12.71
N LYS A 96 18.25 -18.55 -13.51
CA LYS A 96 19.65 -18.97 -13.45
C LYS A 96 20.36 -18.32 -12.26
N ALA A 97 20.06 -17.05 -11.99
CA ALA A 97 20.52 -16.37 -10.79
C ALA A 97 19.35 -15.88 -9.95
N TYR A 98 19.37 -16.21 -8.66
CA TYR A 98 18.38 -15.76 -7.70
C TYR A 98 18.95 -15.71 -6.28
N ARG A 99 18.21 -15.04 -5.40
CA ARG A 99 18.46 -14.96 -3.96
C ARG A 99 17.24 -15.39 -3.17
N ILE A 100 17.47 -16.01 -2.02
CA ILE A 100 16.47 -16.26 -0.99
C ILE A 100 16.76 -15.29 0.15
N GLN A 101 15.78 -14.50 0.55
CA GLN A 101 15.96 -13.39 1.46
C GLN A 101 14.89 -13.39 2.55
N LEU A 102 15.24 -12.93 3.75
CA LEU A 102 14.29 -12.68 4.84
C LEU A 102 14.22 -11.18 5.16
N SER A 103 13.09 -10.76 5.71
CA SER A 103 12.86 -9.43 6.25
C SER A 103 11.89 -9.45 7.42
N ASP A 104 12.09 -8.59 8.41
CA ASP A 104 11.13 -8.36 9.48
C ASP A 104 10.01 -7.40 9.07
N ASN A 105 10.28 -6.50 8.12
CA ASN A 105 9.40 -5.37 7.77
C ASN A 105 8.97 -5.34 6.30
N GLY A 106 9.48 -6.25 5.46
CA GLY A 106 9.18 -6.33 4.02
C GLY A 106 9.91 -5.30 3.16
N SER A 107 10.77 -4.45 3.74
CA SER A 107 11.52 -3.39 3.03
C SER A 107 13.04 -3.53 3.10
N VAL A 108 13.58 -4.01 4.23
CA VAL A 108 15.02 -4.25 4.42
C VAL A 108 15.25 -5.76 4.38
N TRP A 109 16.11 -6.22 3.48
CA TRP A 109 16.25 -7.63 3.16
C TRP A 109 17.66 -8.12 3.42
N THR A 110 17.76 -9.28 4.06
CA THR A 110 19.02 -10.00 4.28
C THR A 110 19.03 -11.26 3.43
N ASP A 111 20.13 -11.49 2.71
CA ASP A 111 20.32 -12.72 1.93
C ASP A 111 20.59 -13.91 2.84
N LEU A 112 19.82 -14.99 2.70
CA LEU A 112 20.13 -16.30 3.28
C LEU A 112 20.84 -17.21 2.29
N TYR A 113 20.56 -17.03 1.00
CA TYR A 113 21.12 -17.84 -0.06
C TYR A 113 21.19 -17.05 -1.36
N ARG A 114 22.18 -17.37 -2.20
CA ARG A 114 22.33 -16.86 -3.55
C ARG A 114 22.92 -17.94 -4.46
N THR A 115 22.45 -17.97 -5.69
CA THR A 115 23.06 -18.76 -6.77
C THR A 115 23.08 -17.96 -8.06
N ALA A 116 24.01 -18.32 -8.95
CA ALA A 116 24.11 -17.81 -10.31
C ALA A 116 24.15 -18.96 -11.36
N SER A 117 23.88 -20.18 -10.92
CA SER A 117 24.02 -21.41 -11.71
C SER A 117 22.79 -22.31 -11.63
N GLY A 118 21.61 -21.75 -11.38
CA GLY A 118 20.35 -22.49 -11.37
C GLY A 118 20.06 -23.11 -12.74
N ASP A 119 19.54 -24.33 -12.72
CA ASP A 119 19.22 -25.18 -13.88
C ASP A 119 17.71 -25.42 -14.05
N GLY A 120 16.90 -24.86 -13.15
CA GLY A 120 15.44 -25.01 -13.14
C GLY A 120 15.01 -26.21 -12.30
N GLY A 121 13.81 -26.75 -12.56
CA GLY A 121 13.32 -27.89 -11.79
C GLY A 121 13.18 -27.60 -10.28
N THR A 122 13.55 -28.56 -9.43
CA THR A 122 13.45 -28.41 -7.98
C THR A 122 14.79 -28.00 -7.37
N ASP A 123 14.81 -26.85 -6.70
CA ASP A 123 15.88 -26.48 -5.79
C ASP A 123 15.47 -26.79 -4.36
N ASP A 124 16.34 -27.47 -3.59
CA ASP A 124 16.05 -27.87 -2.22
C ASP A 124 17.17 -27.39 -1.27
N VAL A 125 17.08 -26.12 -0.89
CA VAL A 125 18.10 -25.40 -0.12
C VAL A 125 17.90 -25.68 1.36
N ARG A 126 18.89 -26.30 2.00
CA ARG A 126 18.87 -26.73 3.40
C ARG A 126 19.91 -25.96 4.23
N ASN A 127 19.88 -26.18 5.55
CA ASN A 127 20.81 -25.59 6.52
C ASN A 127 20.84 -24.05 6.48
N LEU A 128 19.70 -23.45 6.12
CA LEU A 128 19.51 -22.02 6.18
C LEU A 128 19.46 -21.57 7.64
N GLN A 129 20.03 -20.40 7.92
CA GLN A 129 20.07 -19.83 9.26
C GLN A 129 19.62 -18.37 9.15
N GLY A 130 18.41 -18.09 9.60
CA GLY A 130 17.87 -16.75 9.63
C GLY A 130 16.43 -16.72 10.13
N THR A 131 16.06 -15.57 10.67
CA THR A 131 14.71 -15.31 11.18
C THR A 131 14.15 -14.09 10.48
N GLY A 132 12.86 -14.15 10.13
CA GLY A 132 12.15 -13.01 9.55
C GLY A 132 10.68 -13.33 9.35
N ARG A 133 9.86 -12.29 9.18
CA ARG A 133 8.42 -12.46 8.90
C ARG A 133 8.14 -12.70 7.43
N TYR A 134 8.91 -12.06 6.56
CA TYR A 134 8.71 -12.13 5.12
C TYR A 134 9.85 -12.91 4.47
N LEU A 135 9.50 -13.88 3.62
CA LEU A 135 10.43 -14.62 2.78
C LEU A 135 10.32 -14.11 1.34
N ARG A 136 11.43 -13.75 0.71
CA ARG A 136 11.47 -13.32 -0.70
C ARG A 136 12.38 -14.19 -1.54
N ILE A 137 11.90 -14.57 -2.73
CA ILE A 137 12.73 -15.11 -3.80
C ILE A 137 12.94 -13.99 -4.82
N LEU A 138 14.18 -13.53 -4.97
CA LEU A 138 14.57 -12.46 -5.89
C LEU A 138 15.32 -13.07 -7.07
N ALA A 139 14.64 -13.24 -8.21
CA ALA A 139 15.20 -13.76 -9.44
C ALA A 139 15.85 -12.63 -10.25
N THR A 140 17.17 -12.69 -10.44
CA THR A 140 17.97 -11.61 -11.03
C THR A 140 18.49 -11.92 -12.43
N GLN A 141 18.51 -13.19 -12.83
CA GLN A 141 18.90 -13.61 -14.18
C GLN A 141 18.10 -14.84 -14.61
N ARG A 142 17.58 -14.82 -15.84
CA ARG A 142 16.85 -15.95 -16.43
C ARG A 142 17.78 -17.07 -16.88
N GLY A 143 17.29 -18.31 -16.77
CA GLY A 143 17.88 -19.49 -17.41
C GLY A 143 17.12 -19.98 -18.65
N ALA A 144 15.89 -19.50 -18.86
CA ALA A 144 15.05 -19.83 -20.01
C ALA A 144 14.45 -18.56 -20.66
N THR A 145 13.86 -18.71 -21.85
CA THR A 145 13.12 -17.64 -22.53
C THR A 145 11.80 -17.33 -21.80
N GLY A 146 11.33 -16.09 -21.89
CA GLY A 146 10.12 -15.62 -21.19
C GLY A 146 10.42 -14.88 -19.88
N GLY A 147 9.65 -15.18 -18.84
CA GLY A 147 9.75 -14.61 -17.49
C GLY A 147 10.35 -15.59 -16.47
N TYR A 148 9.81 -15.60 -15.26
CA TYR A 148 10.11 -16.58 -14.20
C TYR A 148 8.81 -17.21 -13.72
N SER A 149 8.85 -18.46 -13.28
CA SER A 149 7.65 -19.16 -12.84
C SER A 149 7.97 -20.26 -11.85
N LEU A 150 7.17 -20.34 -10.79
CA LEU A 150 7.30 -21.29 -9.69
C LEU A 150 5.97 -21.98 -9.47
N TRP A 151 5.96 -23.31 -9.50
CA TRP A 151 4.83 -24.13 -9.07
C TRP A 151 4.63 -24.04 -7.56
N ASP A 152 5.71 -24.00 -6.77
CA ASP A 152 5.60 -24.09 -5.33
C ASP A 152 6.82 -23.46 -4.64
N VAL A 153 6.60 -22.87 -3.47
CA VAL A 153 7.63 -22.42 -2.54
C VAL A 153 7.31 -22.92 -1.14
N ARG A 154 8.10 -23.89 -0.69
CA ARG A 154 7.95 -24.52 0.62
C ARG A 154 9.06 -24.10 1.57
N ALA A 155 8.72 -23.26 2.54
CA ALA A 155 9.63 -22.85 3.61
C ALA A 155 9.38 -23.71 4.86
N TYR A 156 10.45 -24.19 5.49
CA TYR A 156 10.38 -25.03 6.68
C TYR A 156 11.26 -24.48 7.81
N GLY A 157 10.85 -24.74 9.05
CA GLY A 157 11.60 -24.38 10.25
C GLY A 157 11.04 -25.02 11.52
N PRO A 158 11.65 -24.74 12.68
CA PRO A 158 11.24 -25.31 13.96
C PRO A 158 9.92 -24.72 14.47
N GLY A 159 9.10 -25.55 15.10
CA GLY A 159 7.91 -25.13 15.86
C GLY A 159 6.58 -25.63 15.28
N SER A 160 5.46 -25.20 15.85
CA SER A 160 4.15 -25.29 15.21
C SER A 160 4.06 -24.18 14.19
N ALA A 161 3.66 -24.46 12.94
CA ALA A 161 3.27 -23.41 12.01
C ALA A 161 2.26 -22.55 12.77
N ALA A 162 2.62 -21.30 13.10
CA ALA A 162 1.73 -20.45 13.87
C ALA A 162 0.36 -20.53 13.19
N PRO A 163 -0.75 -20.72 13.92
CA PRO A 163 -2.06 -20.67 13.28
C PRO A 163 -2.05 -19.46 12.37
N VAL A 164 -2.57 -19.61 11.15
CA VAL A 164 -2.89 -18.44 10.36
C VAL A 164 -3.86 -17.66 11.24
N THR A 165 -3.35 -16.73 12.04
CA THR A 165 -4.13 -15.61 12.51
C THR A 165 -4.39 -14.83 11.24
N GLU A 166 -5.32 -15.34 10.45
CA GLU A 166 -6.35 -14.46 9.94
C GLU A 166 -6.73 -13.60 11.13
N SER A 167 -6.70 -12.28 10.98
CA SER A 167 -7.45 -11.43 11.88
C SER A 167 -8.86 -12.04 11.92
N SER A 168 -9.17 -12.73 13.02
CA SER A 168 -10.34 -13.59 13.10
C SER A 168 -11.56 -12.73 12.86
N ARG A 169 -12.26 -13.01 11.77
CA ARG A 169 -13.62 -12.57 11.53
C ARG A 169 -14.45 -13.09 12.69
N ALA A 170 -14.99 -12.18 13.49
CA ALA A 170 -15.99 -12.53 14.50
C ALA A 170 -17.15 -13.25 13.80
N ALA A 171 -17.48 -14.44 14.28
CA ALA A 171 -18.66 -15.15 13.85
C ALA A 171 -19.92 -14.34 14.24
N GLY A 172 -20.80 -14.12 13.27
CA GLY A 172 -22.05 -13.39 13.45
C GLY A 172 -22.04 -11.95 12.95
N VAL A 173 -21.55 -11.71 11.73
CA VAL A 173 -21.94 -10.52 10.95
C VAL A 173 -22.26 -11.02 9.55
N GLU A 174 -23.39 -10.56 9.01
CA GLU A 174 -23.77 -10.71 7.60
C GLU A 174 -22.56 -10.58 6.68
N VAL A 175 -22.65 -11.21 5.50
CA VAL A 175 -21.78 -10.91 4.36
C VAL A 175 -21.51 -9.39 4.36
N PRO A 176 -20.27 -8.91 4.60
CA PRO A 176 -19.98 -7.51 4.41
C PRO A 176 -20.34 -7.25 2.96
N ALA A 177 -21.25 -6.31 2.75
CA ALA A 177 -21.49 -5.72 1.45
C ALA A 177 -20.12 -5.51 0.78
N VAL A 178 -20.04 -5.86 -0.51
CA VAL A 178 -18.97 -5.50 -1.46
C VAL A 178 -17.98 -4.54 -0.80
N ALA A 179 -16.73 -4.98 -0.52
CA ALA A 179 -15.73 -4.21 0.22
C ALA A 179 -15.91 -2.71 -0.04
N ALA A 180 -16.39 -1.99 0.98
CA ALA A 180 -17.05 -0.71 0.76
C ALA A 180 -16.11 0.22 -0.02
N ASP A 181 -16.56 0.67 -1.18
CA ASP A 181 -15.81 1.56 -2.04
C ASP A 181 -15.59 2.92 -1.35
N LEU A 182 -14.83 3.81 -1.99
CA LEU A 182 -14.48 5.10 -1.40
C LEU A 182 -15.72 5.97 -1.13
N THR A 183 -16.86 5.70 -1.77
CA THR A 183 -18.11 6.46 -1.57
C THR A 183 -18.77 6.18 -0.22
N ALA A 184 -18.45 5.05 0.41
CA ALA A 184 -18.92 4.76 1.76
C ALA A 184 -18.45 5.82 2.76
N ALA A 185 -19.35 6.30 3.62
CA ALA A 185 -19.12 7.48 4.46
C ALA A 185 -17.81 7.42 5.27
N ALA A 186 -17.51 6.27 5.87
CA ALA A 186 -16.27 6.06 6.62
C ALA A 186 -15.02 6.11 5.73
N LYS A 187 -15.07 5.52 4.54
CA LYS A 187 -13.95 5.53 3.57
C LYS A 187 -13.74 6.91 2.98
N LYS A 188 -14.82 7.63 2.70
CA LYS A 188 -14.76 9.02 2.28
C LYS A 188 -14.13 9.90 3.33
N ASP A 189 -14.53 9.77 4.60
CA ASP A 189 -13.91 10.54 5.69
C ASP A 189 -12.41 10.25 5.84
N ILE A 190 -12.00 8.97 5.67
CA ILE A 190 -10.57 8.58 5.59
C ILE A 190 -9.87 9.25 4.40
N ALA A 191 -10.46 9.24 3.21
CA ALA A 191 -9.89 9.87 2.02
C ALA A 191 -9.66 11.37 2.24
N LEU A 192 -10.61 12.06 2.87
CA LEU A 192 -10.50 13.48 3.18
C LEU A 192 -9.43 13.78 4.22
N LYS A 193 -9.28 12.92 5.24
CA LYS A 193 -8.16 12.98 6.20
C LYS A 193 -6.80 12.80 5.53
N LEU A 194 -6.70 11.88 4.58
CA LEU A 194 -5.47 11.63 3.83
C LEU A 194 -5.10 12.85 2.97
N VAL A 195 -6.06 13.42 2.22
CA VAL A 195 -5.85 14.65 1.45
C VAL A 195 -5.45 15.79 2.38
N SER A 196 -6.21 16.04 3.46
CA SER A 196 -5.92 17.15 4.38
C SER A 196 -4.56 17.02 5.07
N SER A 197 -4.06 15.81 5.31
CA SER A 197 -2.70 15.63 5.83
C SER A 197 -1.60 16.09 4.85
N ALA A 198 -1.89 16.08 3.55
CA ALA A 198 -0.99 16.57 2.51
C ALA A 198 -1.25 18.04 2.14
N GLU A 199 -2.49 18.52 2.17
CA GLU A 199 -2.79 19.92 1.83
C GLU A 199 -2.55 20.86 3.02
N ASN A 200 -2.76 20.38 4.26
CA ASN A 200 -2.86 21.23 5.45
C ASN A 200 -2.13 20.65 6.69
N SER A 201 -1.39 19.56 6.53
CA SER A 201 -0.66 18.89 7.63
C SER A 201 -1.53 18.58 8.87
N THR A 202 -2.81 18.23 8.64
CA THR A 202 -3.75 17.86 9.71
C THR A 202 -4.74 16.78 9.27
N LEU A 203 -5.30 16.05 10.24
CA LEU A 203 -6.44 15.14 9.99
C LEU A 203 -7.78 15.84 10.17
N ASP A 204 -7.81 17.02 10.79
CA ASP A 204 -9.03 17.80 10.92
C ASP A 204 -9.34 18.56 9.64
N TRP A 205 -9.82 17.82 8.64
CA TRP A 205 -10.21 18.39 7.35
C TRP A 205 -11.40 19.34 7.48
N ARG A 206 -12.26 19.17 8.49
CA ARG A 206 -13.38 20.09 8.75
C ARG A 206 -12.91 21.41 9.35
N GLY A 207 -11.77 21.43 10.04
CA GLY A 207 -11.11 22.67 10.45
C GLY A 207 -10.66 23.55 9.27
N GLN A 208 -10.61 23.02 8.05
CA GLN A 208 -10.02 23.70 6.88
C GLN A 208 -11.02 24.49 6.02
N TYR A 209 -12.31 24.57 6.36
CA TYR A 209 -13.27 25.35 5.57
C TYR A 209 -12.85 26.83 5.43
N GLY A 210 -12.20 27.39 6.47
CA GLY A 210 -11.76 28.78 6.50
C GLY A 210 -10.32 29.02 6.05
N TYR A 211 -9.57 27.96 5.71
CA TYR A 211 -8.22 28.11 5.17
C TYR A 211 -8.28 28.95 3.88
N ILE A 212 -7.39 29.94 3.76
CA ILE A 212 -7.20 30.75 2.56
C ILE A 212 -5.83 31.45 2.63
N GLU A 213 -5.00 31.22 1.63
CA GLU A 213 -3.65 31.77 1.52
C GLU A 213 -3.23 31.80 0.05
N ASP A 214 -2.44 32.78 -0.36
CA ASP A 214 -1.70 32.68 -1.63
C ASP A 214 -0.37 31.99 -1.35
N LEU A 215 -0.13 30.88 -2.03
CA LEU A 215 1.05 30.03 -1.84
C LEU A 215 2.21 30.43 -2.76
N ASP A 216 2.06 31.54 -3.50
CA ASP A 216 3.03 32.03 -4.49
C ASP A 216 3.37 30.98 -5.58
N ASP A 217 2.39 30.14 -5.94
CA ASP A 217 2.53 29.06 -6.92
C ASP A 217 1.89 29.35 -8.29
N GLY A 218 1.42 30.59 -8.48
CA GLY A 218 0.79 31.06 -9.71
C GLY A 218 -0.70 30.73 -9.83
N ARG A 219 -1.35 30.23 -8.77
CA ARG A 219 -2.81 29.96 -8.74
C ARG A 219 -3.62 31.06 -8.03
N GLY A 220 -2.94 32.06 -7.46
CA GLY A 220 -3.52 33.07 -6.58
C GLY A 220 -3.97 32.46 -5.24
N TYR A 221 -5.01 33.02 -4.65
CA TYR A 221 -5.57 32.48 -3.41
C TYR A 221 -5.98 31.01 -3.56
N THR A 222 -5.49 30.17 -2.65
CA THR A 222 -5.86 28.77 -2.44
C THR A 222 -6.61 28.65 -1.12
N GLY A 223 -7.81 28.06 -1.10
CA GLY A 223 -8.62 28.01 0.12
C GLY A 223 -9.61 26.86 0.24
N GLY A 224 -10.07 26.62 1.47
CA GLY A 224 -11.07 25.62 1.80
C GLY A 224 -10.57 24.17 1.82
N ILE A 225 -11.51 23.24 1.99
CA ILE A 225 -11.26 21.81 2.25
C ILE A 225 -10.66 21.01 1.09
N ALA A 226 -10.42 21.65 -0.06
CA ALA A 226 -9.87 21.03 -1.25
C ALA A 226 -8.85 21.92 -1.97
N GLY A 227 -8.44 23.04 -1.37
CA GLY A 227 -7.52 23.99 -2.00
C GLY A 227 -8.10 24.63 -3.27
N PHE A 228 -9.34 25.12 -3.21
CA PHE A 228 -9.95 25.82 -4.34
C PHE A 228 -9.14 27.08 -4.66
N CYS A 229 -8.79 27.32 -5.93
CA CYS A 229 -7.96 28.46 -6.29
C CYS A 229 -8.72 29.54 -7.07
N SER A 230 -8.39 30.81 -6.85
CA SER A 230 -8.98 31.92 -7.59
C SER A 230 -8.62 31.89 -9.07
N GLY A 231 -7.45 31.35 -9.42
CA GLY A 231 -6.96 31.24 -10.79
C GLY A 231 -7.38 29.99 -11.57
N THR A 232 -8.05 29.02 -10.94
CA THR A 232 -8.40 27.71 -11.56
C THR A 232 -9.90 27.43 -11.65
N SER A 233 -10.72 28.47 -11.68
CA SER A 233 -12.18 28.46 -11.82
C SER A 233 -12.99 27.80 -10.69
N ASP A 234 -12.38 26.99 -9.84
CA ASP A 234 -13.07 26.22 -8.82
C ASP A 234 -13.43 27.04 -7.57
N MET A 235 -12.60 28.01 -7.16
CA MET A 235 -13.01 28.98 -6.13
C MET A 235 -14.18 29.84 -6.61
N LEU A 236 -14.15 30.30 -7.87
CA LEU A 236 -15.28 31.00 -8.48
C LEU A 236 -16.55 30.13 -8.48
N ALA A 237 -16.42 28.83 -8.74
CA ALA A 237 -17.55 27.90 -8.68
C ALA A 237 -18.11 27.73 -7.27
N VAL A 238 -17.25 27.71 -6.23
CA VAL A 238 -17.65 27.69 -4.82
C VAL A 238 -18.47 28.94 -4.48
N VAL A 239 -17.94 30.13 -4.75
CA VAL A 239 -18.63 31.39 -4.39
C VAL A 239 -19.91 31.57 -5.20
N THR A 240 -19.93 31.12 -6.46
CA THR A 240 -21.13 31.15 -7.32
C THR A 240 -22.23 30.26 -6.75
N GLU A 241 -21.91 29.03 -6.38
CA GLU A 241 -22.88 28.09 -5.80
C GLU A 241 -23.34 28.55 -4.41
N TYR A 242 -22.46 29.13 -3.60
CA TYR A 242 -22.83 29.69 -2.31
C TYR A 242 -23.81 30.86 -2.47
N THR A 243 -23.54 31.75 -3.42
CA THR A 243 -24.43 32.87 -3.73
C THR A 243 -25.76 32.41 -4.32
N LYS A 244 -25.78 31.33 -5.10
CA LYS A 244 -27.04 30.73 -5.56
C LYS A 244 -27.90 30.22 -4.40
N ARG A 245 -27.29 29.58 -3.38
CA ARG A 245 -28.02 29.02 -2.23
C ARG A 245 -28.35 30.04 -1.15
N LYS A 246 -27.53 31.09 -1.02
CA LYS A 246 -27.69 32.17 -0.05
C LYS A 246 -27.27 33.50 -0.69
N PRO A 247 -28.17 34.21 -1.41
CA PRO A 247 -27.81 35.39 -2.20
C PRO A 247 -27.17 36.55 -1.41
N GLU A 248 -27.56 36.76 -0.16
CA GLU A 248 -27.08 37.85 0.69
C GLU A 248 -25.82 37.50 1.50
N ASN A 249 -25.05 36.50 1.06
CA ASN A 249 -23.83 36.10 1.77
C ASN A 249 -22.68 37.10 1.60
N GLY A 250 -21.72 37.08 2.52
CA GLY A 250 -20.58 38.00 2.55
C GLY A 250 -19.57 37.87 1.40
N LEU A 251 -19.66 36.81 0.59
CA LEU A 251 -18.79 36.57 -0.58
C LEU A 251 -19.42 37.00 -1.90
N ALA A 252 -20.73 37.24 -1.96
CA ALA A 252 -21.45 37.54 -3.20
C ALA A 252 -20.90 38.76 -3.95
N GLY A 253 -20.47 39.80 -3.22
CA GLY A 253 -19.88 41.01 -3.78
C GLY A 253 -18.55 40.80 -4.51
N TYR A 254 -17.85 39.70 -4.26
CA TYR A 254 -16.56 39.39 -4.89
C TYR A 254 -16.70 38.62 -6.21
N LEU A 255 -17.91 38.17 -6.59
CA LEU A 255 -18.11 37.43 -7.84
C LEU A 255 -17.60 38.14 -9.11
N PRO A 256 -17.79 39.47 -9.29
CA PRO A 256 -17.20 40.17 -10.44
C PRO A 256 -15.67 40.13 -10.45
N ALA A 257 -15.03 40.28 -9.28
CA ALA A 257 -13.57 40.21 -9.16
C ALA A 257 -13.05 38.80 -9.41
N LEU A 258 -13.67 37.78 -8.81
CA LEU A 258 -13.32 36.36 -9.03
C LEU A 258 -13.41 35.98 -10.51
N ARG A 259 -14.42 36.45 -11.25
CA ARG A 259 -14.50 36.22 -12.71
C ARG A 259 -13.41 36.94 -13.50
N ALA A 260 -12.95 38.10 -13.02
CA ALA A 260 -11.95 38.89 -13.71
C ALA A 260 -10.53 38.35 -13.51
N VAL A 261 -10.27 37.69 -12.38
CA VAL A 261 -8.95 37.12 -12.05
C VAL A 261 -8.82 35.63 -12.42
N ASP A 262 -9.93 34.95 -12.72
CA ASP A 262 -9.93 33.55 -13.14
C ASP A 262 -8.98 33.31 -14.32
N GLY A 263 -8.15 32.27 -14.23
CA GLY A 263 -7.04 32.00 -15.15
C GLY A 263 -5.73 32.76 -14.84
N THR A 264 -5.66 33.53 -13.75
CA THR A 264 -4.46 34.27 -13.31
C THR A 264 -4.25 34.15 -11.80
N ASP A 265 -3.08 34.56 -11.31
CA ASP A 265 -2.75 34.68 -9.87
C ASP A 265 -3.14 36.06 -9.27
N SER A 266 -3.86 36.90 -10.01
CA SER A 266 -4.13 38.27 -9.58
C SER A 266 -5.09 38.37 -8.39
N HIS A 267 -4.81 39.27 -7.44
CA HIS A 267 -5.70 39.60 -6.32
C HIS A 267 -6.59 40.83 -6.55
N ARG A 268 -6.62 41.36 -7.78
CA ARG A 268 -7.29 42.62 -8.09
C ARG A 268 -8.79 42.55 -7.78
N GLY A 269 -9.25 43.39 -6.85
CA GLY A 269 -10.65 43.46 -6.42
C GLY A 269 -11.06 42.41 -5.39
N LEU A 270 -10.13 41.54 -4.98
CA LEU A 270 -10.28 40.64 -3.84
C LEU A 270 -9.70 41.28 -2.57
N ASP A 271 -8.51 41.87 -2.69
CA ASP A 271 -7.82 42.47 -1.54
C ASP A 271 -8.41 43.79 -1.05
N PRO A 272 -8.29 44.08 0.26
CA PRO A 272 -7.80 43.19 1.33
C PRO A 272 -8.92 42.37 1.99
N GLY A 273 -10.16 42.51 1.52
CA GLY A 273 -11.35 42.07 2.24
C GLY A 273 -11.69 40.58 2.04
N PHE A 274 -11.29 40.00 0.92
CA PHE A 274 -11.71 38.66 0.53
C PHE A 274 -11.27 37.54 1.49
N PRO A 275 -10.00 37.47 1.95
CA PRO A 275 -9.59 36.45 2.93
C PRO A 275 -10.41 36.49 4.22
N ARG A 276 -10.67 37.69 4.75
CA ARG A 276 -11.49 37.87 5.95
C ARG A 276 -12.95 37.46 5.71
N ALA A 277 -13.51 37.80 4.56
CA ALA A 277 -14.86 37.41 4.20
C ALA A 277 -15.00 35.88 4.03
N TRP A 278 -13.98 35.22 3.48
CA TRP A 278 -13.91 33.76 3.35
C TRP A 278 -13.88 33.08 4.72
N GLN A 279 -13.00 33.53 5.60
CA GLN A 279 -12.90 33.06 6.98
C GLN A 279 -14.21 33.26 7.76
N ALA A 280 -14.87 34.41 7.58
CA ALA A 280 -16.17 34.67 8.19
C ALA A 280 -17.27 33.73 7.66
N ALA A 281 -17.28 33.46 6.35
CA ALA A 281 -18.22 32.53 5.73
C ALA A 281 -18.00 31.08 6.17
N ALA A 282 -16.79 30.70 6.60
CA ALA A 282 -16.47 29.33 7.05
C ALA A 282 -17.30 28.84 8.25
N GLY A 283 -17.85 29.76 9.05
CA GLY A 283 -18.79 29.44 10.13
C GLY A 283 -20.22 29.13 9.65
N ASP A 284 -20.56 29.41 8.39
CA ASP A 284 -21.88 29.17 7.81
C ASP A 284 -22.02 27.74 7.29
N ALA A 285 -22.97 26.98 7.84
CA ALA A 285 -23.27 25.62 7.41
C ALA A 285 -23.60 25.51 5.91
N VAL A 286 -24.20 26.55 5.30
CA VAL A 286 -24.47 26.57 3.85
C VAL A 286 -23.16 26.63 3.07
N PHE A 287 -22.19 27.45 3.51
CA PHE A 287 -20.89 27.56 2.84
C PHE A 287 -20.08 26.28 2.98
N GLN A 288 -20.06 25.68 4.18
CA GLN A 288 -19.44 24.38 4.42
C GLN A 288 -20.00 23.30 3.48
N LYS A 289 -21.34 23.24 3.37
CA LYS A 289 -22.01 22.28 2.48
C LYS A 289 -21.71 22.54 1.00
N VAL A 290 -21.60 23.81 0.59
CA VAL A 290 -21.22 24.18 -0.78
C VAL A 290 -19.80 23.70 -1.09
N GLN A 291 -18.83 23.91 -0.19
CA GLN A 291 -17.47 23.42 -0.41
C GLN A 291 -17.45 21.89 -0.60
N GLU A 292 -18.17 21.14 0.25
CA GLU A 292 -18.28 19.68 0.09
C GLU A 292 -18.90 19.27 -1.24
N ASP A 293 -19.99 19.91 -1.65
CA ASP A 293 -20.71 19.58 -2.87
C ASP A 293 -19.88 19.93 -4.12
N VAL A 294 -19.14 21.04 -4.09
CA VAL A 294 -18.24 21.44 -5.18
C VAL A 294 -17.04 20.51 -5.28
N ARG A 295 -16.37 20.19 -4.15
CA ARG A 295 -15.32 19.16 -4.11
C ARG A 295 -15.82 17.83 -4.67
N ASP A 296 -17.02 17.42 -4.25
CA ASP A 296 -17.61 16.17 -4.70
C ASP A 296 -17.89 16.16 -6.21
N ARG A 297 -18.44 17.27 -6.73
CA ARG A 297 -18.81 17.43 -8.13
C ARG A 297 -17.58 17.50 -9.04
N MET A 298 -16.57 18.28 -8.64
CA MET A 298 -15.40 18.58 -9.47
C MET A 298 -14.32 17.51 -9.39
N TYR A 299 -14.09 16.92 -8.21
CA TYR A 299 -12.94 16.04 -7.98
C TYR A 299 -13.34 14.62 -7.62
N PHE A 300 -14.07 14.46 -6.51
CA PHE A 300 -14.32 13.13 -5.92
C PHE A 300 -15.13 12.22 -6.84
N ARG A 301 -16.32 12.64 -7.28
CA ARG A 301 -17.20 11.77 -8.08
C ARG A 301 -16.61 11.45 -9.45
N PRO A 302 -16.02 12.40 -10.21
CA PRO A 302 -15.36 12.07 -11.48
C PRO A 302 -14.21 11.06 -11.30
N ALA A 303 -13.35 11.26 -10.29
CA ALA A 303 -12.21 10.39 -10.03
C ALA A 303 -12.65 8.97 -9.60
N VAL A 304 -13.61 8.88 -8.67
CA VAL A 304 -14.12 7.59 -8.20
C VAL A 304 -14.81 6.83 -9.33
N ARG A 305 -15.65 7.48 -10.15
CA ARG A 305 -16.27 6.83 -11.31
C ARG A 305 -15.25 6.33 -12.33
N LEU A 306 -14.18 7.09 -12.57
CA LEU A 306 -13.11 6.67 -13.48
C LEU A 306 -12.36 5.45 -12.91
N ALA A 307 -12.09 5.44 -11.60
CA ALA A 307 -11.46 4.32 -10.92
C ALA A 307 -12.34 3.07 -10.90
N GLU A 308 -13.66 3.22 -10.67
CA GLU A 308 -14.64 2.14 -10.77
C GLU A 308 -14.68 1.54 -12.18
N ALA A 309 -14.66 2.38 -13.22
CA ALA A 309 -14.60 1.94 -14.62
C ALA A 309 -13.31 1.16 -14.93
N ASP A 310 -12.23 1.43 -14.20
CA ASP A 310 -10.98 0.68 -14.28
C ASP A 310 -10.94 -0.55 -13.38
N GLY A 311 -11.99 -0.80 -12.59
CA GLY A 311 -12.10 -1.95 -11.68
C GLY A 311 -11.25 -1.79 -10.41
N LEU A 312 -10.95 -0.56 -9.99
CA LEU A 312 -10.12 -0.28 -8.83
C LEU A 312 -10.92 -0.30 -7.53
N ARG A 313 -10.30 -0.85 -6.48
CA ARG A 313 -10.77 -0.81 -5.10
C ARG A 313 -10.46 0.52 -4.42
N ALA A 314 -10.84 0.66 -3.15
CA ALA A 314 -10.81 1.93 -2.43
C ALA A 314 -9.43 2.64 -2.44
N LEU A 315 -8.31 1.92 -2.39
CA LEU A 315 -6.98 2.53 -2.51
C LEU A 315 -6.75 3.13 -3.90
N GLY A 316 -7.14 2.43 -4.97
CA GLY A 316 -7.01 2.95 -6.33
C GLY A 316 -7.96 4.10 -6.61
N GLN A 317 -9.19 4.03 -6.09
CA GLN A 317 -10.14 5.15 -6.09
C GLN A 317 -9.56 6.36 -5.34
N PHE A 318 -8.92 6.15 -4.19
CA PHE A 318 -8.24 7.21 -3.45
C PHE A 318 -7.07 7.78 -4.24
N ALA A 319 -6.24 6.95 -4.87
CA ALA A 319 -5.12 7.41 -5.69
C ALA A 319 -5.58 8.31 -6.84
N TYR A 320 -6.71 7.97 -7.48
CA TYR A 320 -7.33 8.82 -8.51
C TYR A 320 -7.88 10.11 -7.92
N TYR A 321 -8.58 10.04 -6.79
CA TYR A 321 -9.13 11.22 -6.14
C TYR A 321 -8.03 12.20 -5.73
N ASP A 322 -6.98 11.72 -5.10
CA ASP A 322 -5.84 12.53 -4.64
C ASP A 322 -5.08 13.14 -5.84
N ALA A 323 -4.98 12.43 -6.97
CA ALA A 323 -4.43 12.98 -8.20
C ALA A 323 -5.34 14.06 -8.81
N ALA A 324 -6.67 13.86 -8.79
CA ALA A 324 -7.62 14.86 -9.27
C ALA A 324 -7.62 16.14 -8.45
N VAL A 325 -7.41 16.06 -7.13
CA VAL A 325 -7.27 17.24 -6.27
C VAL A 325 -6.03 18.06 -6.67
N MET A 326 -4.90 17.39 -6.90
CA MET A 326 -3.63 18.07 -7.17
C MET A 326 -3.47 18.55 -8.61
N HIS A 327 -3.92 17.76 -9.59
CA HIS A 327 -3.67 17.98 -11.02
C HIS A 327 -4.94 18.28 -11.82
N GLY A 328 -6.09 18.41 -11.15
CA GLY A 328 -7.39 18.43 -11.81
C GLY A 328 -7.76 17.06 -12.42
N VAL A 329 -9.00 16.95 -12.90
CA VAL A 329 -9.50 15.70 -13.51
C VAL A 329 -8.82 15.43 -14.86
N ASP A 330 -8.42 16.47 -15.59
CA ASP A 330 -7.71 16.30 -16.87
C ASP A 330 -6.27 15.82 -16.64
N GLY A 331 -5.54 16.39 -15.68
CA GLY A 331 -4.22 15.87 -15.28
C GLY A 331 -4.30 14.44 -14.76
N LEU A 332 -5.35 14.08 -13.99
CA LEU A 332 -5.62 12.68 -13.63
C LEU A 332 -5.74 11.79 -14.87
N ARG A 333 -6.46 12.22 -15.92
CA ARG A 333 -6.62 11.44 -17.16
C ARG A 333 -5.29 11.25 -17.87
N GLU A 334 -4.45 12.28 -17.96
CA GLU A 334 -3.13 12.19 -18.59
C GLU A 334 -2.16 11.28 -17.81
N ILE A 335 -2.19 11.33 -16.47
CA ILE A 335 -1.46 10.40 -15.61
C ILE A 335 -1.95 8.96 -15.84
N ARG A 336 -3.27 8.76 -15.85
CA ARG A 336 -3.90 7.47 -16.13
C ARG A 336 -3.49 6.94 -17.50
N GLU A 337 -3.50 7.76 -18.54
CA GLU A 337 -3.09 7.40 -19.91
C GLU A 337 -1.67 6.84 -19.96
N ARG A 338 -0.73 7.49 -19.26
CA ARG A 338 0.65 7.00 -19.13
C ARG A 338 0.71 5.64 -18.41
N ALA A 339 -0.11 5.43 -17.39
CA ALA A 339 -0.18 4.15 -16.68
C ALA A 339 -0.73 3.03 -17.56
N VAL A 340 -1.84 3.29 -18.27
CA VAL A 340 -2.50 2.27 -19.13
C VAL A 340 -1.67 1.92 -20.37
N ALA A 341 -0.77 2.79 -20.81
CA ALA A 341 0.18 2.48 -21.88
C ALA A 341 1.14 1.33 -21.52
N GLY A 342 1.42 1.13 -20.23
CA GLY A 342 2.34 0.08 -19.74
C GLY A 342 1.67 -1.06 -18.96
N GLN A 343 0.46 -0.86 -18.43
CA GLN A 343 -0.26 -1.83 -17.60
C GLN A 343 -1.76 -1.81 -17.88
N ARG A 344 -2.37 -3.00 -18.09
CA ARG A 344 -3.83 -3.11 -18.19
C ARG A 344 -4.48 -2.76 -16.86
N THR A 345 -5.66 -2.14 -16.91
CA THR A 345 -6.47 -1.93 -15.70
C THR A 345 -7.08 -3.25 -15.23
N PRO A 346 -7.51 -3.37 -13.96
CA PRO A 346 -8.27 -4.54 -13.49
C PRO A 346 -9.51 -4.87 -14.32
N ALA A 347 -10.27 -3.86 -14.79
CA ALA A 347 -11.40 -4.06 -15.69
C ALA A 347 -11.00 -4.67 -17.05
N GLN A 348 -9.74 -4.53 -17.45
CA GLN A 348 -9.15 -5.15 -18.64
C GLN A 348 -8.41 -6.47 -18.32
N GLY A 349 -8.58 -7.01 -17.10
CA GLY A 349 -7.93 -8.24 -16.62
C GLY A 349 -6.47 -8.05 -16.18
N GLY A 350 -6.03 -6.81 -15.93
CA GLY A 350 -4.71 -6.50 -15.38
C GLY A 350 -4.64 -6.69 -13.86
N ASP A 351 -3.41 -6.80 -13.33
CA ASP A 351 -3.17 -6.86 -11.89
C ASP A 351 -3.31 -5.46 -11.26
N GLU A 352 -4.12 -5.32 -10.22
CA GLU A 352 -4.40 -4.03 -9.59
C GLU A 352 -3.16 -3.43 -8.93
N ILE A 353 -2.29 -4.25 -8.33
CA ILE A 353 -1.06 -3.74 -7.69
C ILE A 353 -0.08 -3.24 -8.75
N GLY A 354 0.12 -4.00 -9.81
CA GLY A 354 0.93 -3.59 -10.96
C GLY A 354 0.42 -2.32 -11.62
N TYR A 355 -0.89 -2.25 -11.84
CA TYR A 355 -1.55 -1.05 -12.38
C TYR A 355 -1.35 0.16 -11.47
N LEU A 356 -1.64 0.04 -10.17
CA LEU A 356 -1.48 1.14 -9.22
C LEU A 356 -0.02 1.54 -9.02
N SER A 357 0.93 0.61 -9.11
CA SER A 357 2.36 0.96 -9.10
C SER A 357 2.70 1.84 -10.29
N ALA A 358 2.27 1.45 -11.51
CA ALA A 358 2.50 2.24 -12.72
C ALA A 358 1.82 3.61 -12.67
N PHE A 359 0.59 3.67 -12.15
CA PHE A 359 -0.13 4.93 -11.93
C PHE A 359 0.61 5.85 -10.95
N LEU A 360 1.08 5.33 -9.80
CA LEU A 360 1.83 6.11 -8.82
C LEU A 360 3.24 6.48 -9.32
N ASP A 361 3.83 5.72 -10.24
CA ASP A 361 5.08 6.09 -10.94
C ASP A 361 4.83 7.28 -11.89
N ALA A 362 3.80 7.19 -12.73
CA ALA A 362 3.40 8.26 -13.65
C ALA A 362 3.05 9.54 -12.91
N ARG A 363 2.27 9.43 -11.82
CA ARG A 363 1.90 10.59 -10.98
C ARG A 363 3.12 11.24 -10.35
N ARG A 364 4.03 10.44 -9.79
CA ARG A 364 5.27 10.96 -9.18
C ARG A 364 6.14 11.69 -10.20
N ALA A 365 6.16 11.23 -11.45
CA ALA A 365 6.84 11.92 -12.53
C ALA A 365 6.16 13.25 -12.86
N GLU A 366 4.82 13.28 -12.91
CA GLU A 366 4.06 14.51 -13.12
C GLU A 366 4.29 15.55 -12.02
N MET A 367 4.18 15.16 -10.75
CA MET A 367 4.44 16.08 -9.63
C MET A 367 5.81 16.77 -9.69
N ARG A 368 6.80 16.17 -10.35
CA ARG A 368 8.16 16.74 -10.47
C ARG A 368 8.32 17.74 -11.59
N THR A 369 7.34 17.86 -12.50
CA THR A 369 7.35 18.87 -13.57
C THR A 369 7.13 20.28 -12.99
N GLU A 370 6.41 20.37 -11.87
CA GLU A 370 6.05 21.63 -11.21
C GLU A 370 6.89 21.85 -9.93
N PRO A 371 7.63 22.97 -9.81
CA PRO A 371 8.44 23.25 -8.62
C PRO A 371 7.67 23.19 -7.30
N ALA A 372 6.43 23.69 -7.28
CA ALA A 372 5.55 23.69 -6.11
C ALA A 372 5.16 22.28 -5.64
N HIS A 373 5.25 21.26 -6.50
CA HIS A 373 4.80 19.90 -6.22
C HIS A 373 5.94 18.87 -6.13
N ARG A 374 7.21 19.33 -6.08
CA ARG A 374 8.39 18.44 -6.08
C ARG A 374 8.47 17.45 -4.92
N ASP A 375 7.85 17.76 -3.78
CA ASP A 375 7.74 16.80 -2.67
C ASP A 375 6.69 15.74 -2.99
N THR A 376 7.15 14.49 -3.13
CA THR A 376 6.31 13.36 -3.51
C THR A 376 5.92 12.48 -2.31
N THR A 377 6.03 12.95 -1.07
CA THR A 377 5.77 12.14 0.13
C THR A 377 4.32 11.66 0.25
N ARG A 378 3.34 12.44 -0.26
CA ARG A 378 1.93 12.00 -0.36
C ARG A 378 1.77 10.72 -1.20
N VAL A 379 2.69 10.46 -2.12
CA VAL A 379 2.79 9.21 -2.88
C VAL A 379 3.73 8.23 -2.17
N ASP A 380 4.97 8.63 -1.94
CA ASP A 380 6.09 7.74 -1.59
C ASP A 380 5.96 7.14 -0.18
N THR A 381 5.48 7.93 0.79
CA THR A 381 5.38 7.55 2.20
C THR A 381 3.94 7.43 2.70
N ALA A 382 2.94 7.62 1.83
CA ALA A 382 1.53 7.33 2.11
C ALA A 382 0.92 6.30 1.15
N GLN A 383 0.51 6.69 -0.07
CA GLN A 383 -0.18 5.78 -1.01
C GLN A 383 0.62 4.51 -1.31
N ARG A 384 1.93 4.64 -1.57
CA ARG A 384 2.81 3.49 -1.79
C ARG A 384 2.98 2.64 -0.54
N THR A 385 2.89 3.22 0.66
CA THR A 385 2.92 2.46 1.91
C THR A 385 1.71 1.55 2.01
N PHE A 386 0.51 2.05 1.68
CA PHE A 386 -0.70 1.24 1.67
C PHE A 386 -0.67 0.17 0.58
N LEU A 387 -0.19 0.53 -0.62
CA LEU A 387 -0.05 -0.41 -1.74
C LEU A 387 0.93 -1.54 -1.43
N ARG A 388 2.11 -1.22 -0.87
CA ARG A 388 3.11 -2.20 -0.44
C ARG A 388 2.58 -3.13 0.66
N ALA A 389 1.66 -2.63 1.50
CA ALA A 389 0.99 -3.43 2.52
C ALA A 389 -0.16 -4.29 1.96
N GLY A 390 -0.46 -4.20 0.65
CA GLY A 390 -1.60 -4.89 0.04
C GLY A 390 -2.96 -4.34 0.52
N ASN A 391 -2.99 -3.17 1.14
CA ASN A 391 -4.21 -2.58 1.71
C ASN A 391 -5.03 -1.86 0.64
N LEU A 392 -5.43 -2.62 -0.38
CA LEU A 392 -6.16 -2.14 -1.55
C LEU A 392 -7.59 -1.65 -1.20
N ASP A 393 -8.11 -2.07 -0.06
CA ASP A 393 -9.41 -1.64 0.46
C ASP A 393 -9.30 -0.44 1.41
N LEU A 394 -8.11 0.12 1.64
CA LEU A 394 -7.88 1.26 2.52
C LEU A 394 -8.45 1.03 3.95
N ALA A 395 -8.28 -0.19 4.46
CA ALA A 395 -8.76 -0.62 5.77
C ALA A 395 -7.95 0.01 6.90
N THR A 396 -8.62 0.40 7.98
CA THR A 396 -7.97 0.89 9.20
C THR A 396 -7.43 -0.28 10.04
N PRO A 397 -6.37 -0.06 10.84
CA PRO A 397 -5.67 1.20 11.05
C PRO A 397 -4.78 1.59 9.87
N LEU A 398 -4.68 2.89 9.60
CA LEU A 398 -3.79 3.47 8.59
C LEU A 398 -2.73 4.31 9.28
N THR A 399 -1.48 4.17 8.86
CA THR A 399 -0.38 5.03 9.31
C THR A 399 0.49 5.40 8.12
N TRP A 400 0.81 6.69 8.00
CA TRP A 400 1.61 7.21 6.90
C TRP A 400 2.44 8.41 7.34
N ARG A 401 3.27 8.92 6.42
CA ARG A 401 3.95 10.20 6.58
C ARG A 401 3.78 11.09 5.35
N VAL A 402 3.65 12.39 5.57
CA VAL A 402 3.74 13.45 4.55
C VAL A 402 4.58 14.58 5.15
N TYR A 403 5.52 15.13 4.37
CA TYR A 403 6.46 16.17 4.82
C TYR A 403 7.27 15.85 6.08
N GLY A 404 7.44 14.55 6.38
CA GLY A 404 8.12 14.06 7.59
C GLY A 404 7.19 13.77 8.76
N ASP A 405 6.02 14.41 8.83
CA ASP A 405 5.04 14.23 9.90
C ASP A 405 4.34 12.88 9.81
N ARG A 406 4.07 12.27 10.97
CA ARG A 406 3.41 10.97 11.06
C ARG A 406 1.93 11.15 11.41
N TYR A 407 1.08 10.51 10.62
CA TYR A 407 -0.37 10.51 10.81
C TYR A 407 -0.88 9.10 11.06
N THR A 408 -2.00 8.98 11.78
CA THR A 408 -2.65 7.68 12.00
C THR A 408 -4.16 7.84 12.08
N VAL A 409 -4.88 6.93 11.42
CA VAL A 409 -6.33 6.72 11.61
C VAL A 409 -6.52 5.35 12.23
N SER A 410 -7.08 5.32 13.43
CA SER A 410 -7.35 4.11 14.21
C SER A 410 -8.52 3.30 13.63
N ARG A 411 -8.74 2.09 14.17
CA ARG A 411 -9.86 1.22 13.78
C ARG A 411 -11.22 1.87 13.99
#